data_AF-A0A1I9G2L6-F1
#
_entry.id   AF-A0A1I9G2L6-F1
#
_cell.length_a   1.000
_cell.length_b   1.000
_cell.length_c   1.000
_cell.angle_alpha   90.00
_cell.angle_beta   90.00
_cell.angle_gamma   90.00
#
_symmetry.space_group_name_H-M   'P 1'
#
loop_
_entity.id
_entity.type
_entity.pdbx_description
1 polymer ?
#
loop_
_entity_poly.entity_id
_entity_poly.type
_entity_poly.pdbx_seq_one_letter_code
_entity_poly.pdbx_strand_id
1 'polypeptide(L)'
;MAVYSRNGFRWSLNPLLVIVAFCEFWLGINHLLFCLPFYPFLIPITTAVFAFITAFHALFLHFPNRMDFVLHCCSAALGLILLVTSITETFCGVNGMLKEDEDNNARDTSANQISMLQALCYGLSYRTSTYQKSCNDFLRPLHDSLLLKLDITFHTSSVNFMTSFLLSGFALAHTATCTALAYYSAEENGYLIRSYHGQLVVGIMMIPAALLHRFYCCTYFYLWPAVFVALYTVFQCIITWKYHYRGKFVRLANIFGSGIAMALAAMASFGMFCTFTRFSMNRFPFQRHCYSPSLAYQYCYRVIDFRSPYTEWRREYVVAETSAVQVLVNLWLFISAVSLFSFSLKSAFTTEILAGYLPTQSIS
;
A
#
# COMPACT_ATOMS: atom_id res chain seq x y z
N MET A 1 35.38 7.58 -12.93
CA MET A 1 34.21 8.44 -13.22
C MET A 1 32.94 8.02 -12.49
N ALA A 2 32.56 6.73 -12.45
CA ALA A 2 31.30 6.29 -11.84
C ALA A 2 31.15 6.51 -10.32
N VAL A 3 32.26 6.52 -9.55
CA VAL A 3 32.21 6.74 -8.09
C VAL A 3 31.87 8.20 -7.75
N TYR A 4 32.44 9.17 -8.47
CA TYR A 4 32.09 10.59 -8.31
C TYR A 4 30.67 10.90 -8.80
N SER A 5 30.18 10.24 -9.86
CA SER A 5 28.82 10.46 -10.37
C SER A 5 27.74 9.91 -9.42
N ARG A 6 27.99 8.77 -8.75
CA ARG A 6 27.07 8.23 -7.73
C ARG A 6 26.88 9.20 -6.56
N ASN A 7 27.97 9.81 -6.10
CA ASN A 7 27.90 10.83 -5.06
C ASN A 7 27.08 12.03 -5.55
N GLY A 8 27.33 12.53 -6.77
CA GLY A 8 26.58 13.66 -7.35
C GLY A 8 25.07 13.43 -7.40
N PHE A 9 24.61 12.27 -7.87
CA PHE A 9 23.18 11.93 -7.90
C PHE A 9 22.57 11.90 -6.50
N ARG A 10 23.23 11.26 -5.52
CA ARG A 10 22.78 11.23 -4.13
C ARG A 10 22.68 12.63 -3.53
N TRP A 11 23.69 13.46 -3.75
CA TRP A 11 23.69 14.86 -3.30
C TRP A 11 22.57 15.69 -3.92
N SER A 12 22.11 15.35 -5.14
CA SER A 12 20.95 16.01 -5.76
C SER A 12 19.60 15.57 -5.19
N LEU A 13 19.50 14.34 -4.65
CA LEU A 13 18.26 13.80 -4.11
C LEU A 13 17.85 14.44 -2.78
N ASN A 14 18.80 14.84 -1.93
CA ASN A 14 18.48 15.47 -0.64
C ASN A 14 17.80 16.86 -0.82
N PRO A 15 18.32 17.79 -1.65
CA PRO A 15 17.62 19.03 -1.97
C PRO A 15 16.28 18.80 -2.67
N LEU A 16 16.19 17.80 -3.56
CA LEU A 16 14.93 17.42 -4.18
C LEU A 16 13.89 17.01 -3.12
N LEU A 17 14.29 16.22 -2.11
CA LEU A 17 13.43 15.85 -1.00
C LEU A 17 12.97 17.06 -0.20
N VAL A 18 13.81 18.09 0.01
CA VAL A 18 13.41 19.35 0.65
C VAL A 18 12.32 20.05 -0.15
N ILE A 19 12.47 20.14 -1.48
CA ILE A 19 11.47 20.78 -2.36
C ILE A 19 10.15 20.00 -2.32
N VAL A 20 10.22 18.68 -2.44
CA VAL A 20 9.03 17.80 -2.36
C VAL A 20 8.35 17.96 -1.00
N ALA A 21 9.10 17.92 0.10
CA ALA A 21 8.57 18.10 1.45
C ALA A 21 7.90 19.47 1.62
N PHE A 22 8.48 20.53 1.05
CA PHE A 22 7.88 21.86 1.05
C PHE A 22 6.55 21.90 0.30
N CYS A 23 6.50 21.32 -0.89
CA CYS A 23 5.25 21.21 -1.65
C CYS A 23 4.20 20.37 -0.91
N GLU A 24 4.58 19.21 -0.36
CA GLU A 24 3.69 18.35 0.44
C GLU A 24 3.16 19.08 1.68
N PHE A 25 3.98 19.88 2.36
CA PHE A 25 3.56 20.65 3.53
C PHE A 25 2.47 21.66 3.18
N TRP A 26 2.67 22.46 2.13
CA TRP A 26 1.67 23.44 1.69
C TRP A 26 0.40 22.78 1.15
N LEU A 27 0.53 21.69 0.40
CA LEU A 27 -0.62 20.89 -0.03
C LEU A 27 -1.32 20.26 1.17
N GLY A 28 -0.60 19.90 2.23
CA GLY A 28 -1.15 19.42 3.50
C GLY A 28 -1.94 20.49 4.24
N ILE A 29 -1.49 21.75 4.21
CA ILE A 29 -2.28 22.88 4.73
C ILE A 29 -3.56 23.04 3.91
N ASN A 30 -3.48 22.98 2.57
CA ASN A 30 -4.68 23.03 1.72
C ASN A 30 -5.61 21.84 1.99
N HIS A 31 -5.07 20.64 2.20
CA HIS A 31 -5.83 19.43 2.55
C HIS A 31 -6.67 19.63 3.81
N LEU A 32 -6.09 20.28 4.83
CA LEU A 32 -6.80 20.67 6.05
C LEU A 32 -7.83 21.79 5.80
N LEU A 33 -7.41 22.86 5.12
CA LEU A 33 -8.26 24.04 4.88
C LEU A 33 -9.51 23.68 4.09
N PHE A 34 -9.42 22.72 3.17
CA PHE A 34 -10.56 22.26 2.36
C PHE A 34 -11.20 20.97 2.88
N CYS A 35 -10.86 20.53 4.10
CA CYS A 35 -11.52 19.42 4.79
C CYS A 35 -11.59 18.12 3.96
N LEU A 36 -10.48 17.72 3.33
CA LEU A 36 -10.42 16.50 2.52
C LEU A 36 -10.66 15.23 3.37
N PRO A 37 -11.13 14.11 2.81
CA PRO A 37 -11.60 12.95 3.57
C PRO A 37 -10.66 12.46 4.68
N PHE A 38 -9.35 12.41 4.43
CA PHE A 38 -8.36 11.96 5.41
C PHE A 38 -7.70 13.08 6.23
N TYR A 39 -8.24 14.31 6.22
CA TYR A 39 -7.66 15.45 6.94
C TYR A 39 -7.41 15.17 8.43
N PRO A 40 -8.25 14.39 9.18
CA PRO A 40 -8.05 14.20 10.60
C PRO A 40 -6.73 13.50 10.96
N PHE A 41 -6.16 12.74 10.01
CA PHE A 41 -4.94 11.98 10.24
C PHE A 41 -3.67 12.82 10.04
N LEU A 42 -3.76 14.05 9.53
CA LEU A 42 -2.63 14.95 9.28
C LEU A 42 -1.48 14.28 8.50
N ILE A 43 -1.81 13.28 7.67
CA ILE A 43 -0.82 12.45 6.96
C ILE A 43 0.12 13.34 6.12
N PRO A 44 -0.36 14.27 5.28
CA PRO A 44 0.53 15.09 4.44
C PRO A 44 1.50 15.96 5.25
N ILE A 45 1.04 16.48 6.39
CA ILE A 45 1.85 17.36 7.24
C ILE A 45 2.90 16.54 7.99
N THR A 46 2.49 15.42 8.58
CA THR A 46 3.40 14.54 9.30
C THR A 46 4.46 13.97 8.37
N THR A 47 4.09 13.52 7.16
CA THR A 47 5.04 13.04 6.15
C THR A 47 6.03 14.13 5.73
N ALA A 48 5.54 15.33 5.47
CA ALA A 48 6.38 16.47 5.07
C ALA A 48 7.39 16.85 6.18
N VAL A 49 6.94 16.90 7.44
CA VAL A 49 7.83 17.20 8.58
C VAL A 49 8.91 16.14 8.72
N PHE A 50 8.57 14.85 8.61
CA PHE A 50 9.56 13.77 8.64
C PHE A 50 10.53 13.83 7.46
N ALA A 51 10.05 14.19 6.26
CA ALA A 51 10.89 14.38 5.08
C ALA A 51 11.86 15.56 5.27
N PHE A 52 11.42 16.67 5.84
CA PHE A 52 12.28 17.79 6.19
C PHE A 52 13.36 17.39 7.19
N ILE A 53 13.00 16.74 8.30
CA ILE A 53 13.96 16.27 9.30
C ILE A 53 14.99 15.37 8.64
N THR A 54 14.54 14.42 7.82
CA THR A 54 15.40 13.48 7.09
C THR A 54 16.35 14.19 6.14
N ALA A 55 15.84 15.13 5.34
CA ALA A 55 16.63 15.86 4.36
C ALA A 55 17.65 16.80 5.03
N PHE A 56 17.25 17.55 6.06
CA PHE A 56 18.16 18.43 6.79
C PHE A 56 19.21 17.64 7.55
N HIS A 57 18.83 16.56 8.22
CA HIS A 57 19.79 15.69 8.92
C HIS A 57 20.86 15.17 7.94
N ALA A 58 20.46 14.72 6.75
CA ALA A 58 21.36 14.25 5.71
C ALA A 58 22.17 15.36 5.01
N LEU A 59 21.70 16.61 4.98
CA LEU A 59 22.43 17.75 4.41
C LEU A 59 23.46 18.32 5.37
N PHE A 60 23.15 18.37 6.67
CA PHE A 60 24.06 18.89 7.69
C PHE A 60 25.17 17.90 8.04
N LEU A 61 24.90 16.60 7.98
CA LEU A 61 25.94 15.57 8.14
C LEU A 61 26.55 15.26 6.77
N HIS A 62 27.81 15.66 6.59
CA HIS A 62 28.55 15.41 5.34
C HIS A 62 28.73 13.91 5.01
N PHE A 63 28.61 13.03 6.02
CA PHE A 63 28.77 11.59 5.90
C PHE A 63 27.49 10.87 6.31
N PRO A 64 27.04 9.85 5.55
CA PRO A 64 25.91 9.04 5.96
C PRO A 64 26.20 8.35 7.28
N ASN A 65 25.20 8.36 8.13
CA ASN A 65 25.19 7.58 9.35
C ASN A 65 24.05 6.54 9.29
N ARG A 66 24.08 5.59 10.22
CA ARG A 66 23.02 4.60 10.45
C ARG A 66 21.66 5.27 10.70
N MET A 67 21.66 6.44 11.32
CA MET A 67 20.45 7.23 11.55
C MET A 67 19.81 7.71 10.25
N ASP A 68 20.59 8.08 9.23
CA ASP A 68 20.05 8.48 7.93
C ASP A 68 19.31 7.33 7.27
N PHE A 69 19.87 6.12 7.32
CA PHE A 69 19.21 4.93 6.79
C PHE A 69 17.85 4.72 7.44
N VAL A 70 17.77 4.78 8.78
CA VAL A 70 16.51 4.64 9.52
C VAL A 70 15.52 5.74 9.15
N LEU A 71 15.97 7.00 9.11
CA LEU A 71 15.12 8.14 8.74
C LEU A 71 14.58 8.01 7.31
N HIS A 72 15.41 7.63 6.33
CA HIS A 72 14.96 7.38 4.96
C HIS A 72 13.95 6.23 4.88
N CYS A 73 14.14 5.16 5.64
CA CYS A 73 13.17 4.06 5.70
C CYS A 73 11.83 4.49 6.31
N CYS A 74 11.85 5.22 7.44
CA CYS A 74 10.64 5.76 8.07
C CYS A 74 9.92 6.72 7.12
N SER A 75 10.65 7.63 6.47
CA SER A 75 10.12 8.59 5.51
C SER A 75 9.53 7.88 4.29
N ALA A 76 10.18 6.83 3.77
CA ALA A 76 9.64 6.03 2.66
C ALA A 76 8.33 5.32 3.05
N ALA A 77 8.23 4.79 4.28
CA ALA A 77 7.01 4.16 4.77
C ALA A 77 5.85 5.17 4.91
N LEU A 78 6.13 6.35 5.45
CA LEU A 78 5.16 7.44 5.55
C LEU A 78 4.74 7.93 4.15
N GLY A 79 5.69 8.14 3.24
CA GLY A 79 5.42 8.50 1.85
C GLY A 79 4.53 7.48 1.14
N LEU A 80 4.74 6.18 1.40
CA LEU A 80 3.88 5.13 0.85
C LEU A 80 2.44 5.20 1.39
N ILE A 81 2.27 5.47 2.70
CA ILE A 81 0.93 5.66 3.29
C ILE A 81 0.24 6.87 2.64
N LEU A 82 0.95 8.00 2.52
CA LEU A 82 0.45 9.20 1.85
C LEU A 82 0.06 8.91 0.39
N LEU A 83 0.86 8.13 -0.32
CA LEU A 83 0.59 7.75 -1.71
C LEU A 83 -0.71 6.96 -1.82
N VAL A 84 -0.90 5.95 -0.96
CA VAL A 84 -2.13 5.14 -0.94
C VAL A 84 -3.35 6.01 -0.62
N THR A 85 -3.27 6.89 0.37
CA THR A 85 -4.41 7.74 0.75
C THR A 85 -4.73 8.78 -0.31
N SER A 86 -3.72 9.46 -0.86
CA SER A 86 -3.91 10.50 -1.88
C SER A 86 -4.41 9.90 -3.21
N ILE A 87 -3.90 8.75 -3.64
CA ILE A 87 -4.44 8.03 -4.81
C ILE A 87 -5.90 7.63 -4.59
N THR A 88 -6.26 7.19 -3.39
CA THR A 88 -7.64 6.84 -3.08
C THR A 88 -8.55 8.09 -3.14
N GLU A 89 -8.09 9.21 -2.59
CA GLU A 89 -8.83 10.49 -2.66
C GLU A 89 -8.97 11.00 -4.09
N THR A 90 -7.92 10.92 -4.93
CA THR A 90 -8.00 11.37 -6.33
C THR A 90 -9.01 10.57 -7.12
N PHE A 91 -8.93 9.23 -7.07
CA PHE A 91 -9.86 8.38 -7.80
C PHE A 91 -11.31 8.59 -7.35
N CYS A 92 -11.54 8.79 -6.06
CA CYS A 92 -12.87 9.06 -5.55
C CYS A 92 -13.38 10.47 -5.87
N GLY A 93 -12.49 11.46 -5.96
CA GLY A 93 -12.82 12.81 -6.43
C GLY A 93 -13.29 12.84 -7.89
N VAL A 94 -12.61 12.11 -8.78
CA VAL A 94 -12.98 12.01 -10.21
C VAL A 94 -14.39 11.43 -10.38
N ASN A 95 -14.70 10.35 -9.64
CA ASN A 95 -16.02 9.72 -9.70
C ASN A 95 -17.15 10.63 -9.20
N GLY A 96 -16.87 11.49 -8.22
CA GLY A 96 -17.84 12.49 -7.77
C GLY A 96 -18.17 13.50 -8.87
N MET A 97 -17.14 13.98 -9.58
CA MET A 97 -17.28 14.96 -10.66
C MET A 97 -18.06 14.40 -11.86
N LEU A 98 -17.76 13.17 -12.28
CA LEU A 98 -18.50 12.48 -13.35
C LEU A 98 -19.99 12.34 -13.04
N LYS A 99 -20.35 12.16 -11.76
CA LYS A 99 -21.74 12.01 -11.35
C LYS A 99 -22.50 13.34 -11.30
N GLU A 100 -21.84 14.44 -10.93
CA GLU A 100 -22.45 15.77 -11.01
C GLU A 100 -22.83 16.12 -12.47
N ASP A 101 -22.02 15.69 -13.45
CA ASP A 101 -22.33 15.86 -14.88
C ASP A 101 -23.48 14.94 -15.35
N GLU A 102 -23.57 13.71 -14.84
CA GLU A 102 -24.65 12.76 -15.18
C GLU A 102 -26.00 13.09 -14.51
N ASP A 103 -26.03 13.50 -13.24
CA ASP A 103 -27.26 13.84 -12.52
C ASP A 103 -27.96 15.06 -13.16
N ASN A 104 -27.21 15.92 -13.87
CA ASN A 104 -27.76 17.01 -14.68
C ASN A 104 -28.47 16.52 -15.98
N ASN A 105 -28.16 15.33 -16.47
CA ASN A 105 -28.67 14.80 -17.74
C ASN A 105 -29.50 13.51 -17.64
N ALA A 106 -29.48 12.77 -16.52
CA ALA A 106 -30.10 11.46 -16.45
C ALA A 106 -30.73 11.15 -15.09
N ARG A 107 -31.91 11.74 -14.83
CA ARG A 107 -32.81 11.25 -13.76
C ARG A 107 -33.46 9.90 -14.09
N ASP A 108 -33.25 9.38 -15.30
CA ASP A 108 -33.81 8.13 -15.80
C ASP A 108 -32.70 7.28 -16.44
N THR A 109 -32.03 6.44 -15.66
CA THR A 109 -31.65 5.09 -16.12
C THR A 109 -31.16 4.27 -14.94
N SER A 110 -32.08 3.49 -14.36
CA SER A 110 -31.88 2.15 -13.77
C SER A 110 -30.79 1.95 -12.71
N ALA A 111 -31.11 1.07 -11.75
CA ALA A 111 -30.18 0.41 -10.84
C ALA A 111 -29.14 -0.49 -11.56
N ASN A 112 -28.49 0.04 -12.61
CA ASN A 112 -27.46 -0.61 -13.40
C ASN A 112 -26.18 -0.66 -12.56
N GLN A 113 -25.89 -1.86 -12.05
CA GLN A 113 -24.57 -2.36 -11.68
C GLN A 113 -23.62 -1.30 -11.13
N ILE A 114 -23.80 -0.96 -9.85
CA ILE A 114 -22.84 -0.13 -9.09
C ILE A 114 -21.44 -0.72 -9.30
N SER A 115 -20.52 0.10 -9.81
CA SER A 115 -19.14 -0.35 -10.01
C SER A 115 -18.45 -0.59 -8.67
N MET A 116 -17.54 -1.56 -8.61
CA MET A 116 -16.75 -1.84 -7.40
C MET A 116 -16.01 -0.60 -6.88
N LEU A 117 -15.52 0.24 -7.80
CA LEU A 117 -14.81 1.47 -7.46
C LEU A 117 -15.77 2.51 -6.85
N GLN A 118 -16.96 2.68 -7.42
CA GLN A 118 -17.97 3.61 -6.90
C GLN A 118 -18.41 3.22 -5.49
N ALA A 119 -18.58 1.92 -5.22
CA ALA A 119 -18.92 1.43 -3.88
C ALA A 119 -17.81 1.70 -2.86
N LEU A 120 -16.54 1.53 -3.26
CA LEU A 120 -15.39 1.86 -2.40
C LEU A 120 -15.35 3.36 -2.07
N CYS A 121 -15.61 4.22 -3.06
CA CYS A 121 -15.63 5.66 -2.87
C CYS A 121 -16.82 6.14 -2.04
N TYR A 122 -18.00 5.56 -2.26
CA TYR A 122 -19.15 5.76 -1.38
C TYR A 122 -18.81 5.38 0.06
N GLY A 123 -18.09 4.27 0.24
CA GLY A 123 -17.68 3.83 1.56
C GLY A 123 -16.65 4.68 2.26
N LEU A 124 -15.71 5.25 1.51
CA LEU A 124 -14.80 6.24 2.05
C LEU A 124 -15.59 7.50 2.47
N SER A 125 -16.36 8.06 1.54
CA SER A 125 -17.15 9.27 1.77
C SER A 125 -18.10 9.13 2.97
N TYR A 126 -18.81 8.00 3.08
CA TYR A 126 -19.72 7.76 4.19
C TYR A 126 -18.97 7.77 5.53
N ARG A 127 -17.81 7.11 5.64
CA ARG A 127 -17.02 7.04 6.88
C ARG A 127 -16.37 8.38 7.26
N THR A 128 -16.05 9.21 6.27
CA THR A 128 -15.42 10.52 6.50
C THR A 128 -16.45 11.65 6.61
N SER A 129 -17.69 11.44 6.18
CA SER A 129 -18.73 12.46 6.04
C SER A 129 -18.96 13.29 7.30
N THR A 130 -19.02 12.66 8.47
CA THR A 130 -19.24 13.35 9.75
C THR A 130 -18.09 14.30 10.08
N TYR A 131 -16.85 13.84 9.88
CA TYR A 131 -15.65 14.67 10.11
C TYR A 131 -15.60 15.82 9.12
N GLN A 132 -15.82 15.54 7.84
CA GLN A 132 -15.81 16.57 6.80
C GLN A 132 -16.88 17.63 7.03
N LYS A 133 -18.10 17.22 7.40
CA LYS A 133 -19.18 18.16 7.72
C LYS A 133 -18.81 19.05 8.91
N SER A 134 -18.31 18.46 9.99
CA SER A 134 -17.87 19.22 11.16
C SER A 134 -16.74 20.21 10.84
N CYS A 135 -15.80 19.82 9.97
CA CYS A 135 -14.71 20.69 9.53
C CYS A 135 -15.21 21.81 8.63
N ASN A 136 -16.07 21.51 7.65
CA ASN A 136 -16.67 22.49 6.76
C ASN A 136 -17.51 23.51 7.56
N ASP A 137 -18.29 23.05 8.55
CA ASP A 137 -19.05 23.95 9.42
C ASP A 137 -18.13 24.89 10.22
N PHE A 138 -16.97 24.39 10.67
CA PHE A 138 -15.98 25.18 11.41
C PHE A 138 -15.20 26.17 10.52
N LEU A 139 -14.79 25.75 9.31
CA LEU A 139 -14.01 26.56 8.37
C LEU A 139 -14.88 27.40 7.42
N ARG A 140 -16.20 27.30 7.52
CA ARG A 140 -17.16 28.05 6.68
C ARG A 140 -16.85 29.55 6.58
N PRO A 141 -16.55 30.29 7.67
CA PRO A 141 -16.22 31.71 7.57
C PRO A 141 -14.95 31.98 6.72
N LEU A 142 -13.99 31.06 6.78
CA LEU A 142 -12.75 31.12 6.00
C LEU A 142 -13.01 30.80 4.52
N HIS A 143 -13.85 29.79 4.24
CA HIS A 143 -14.29 29.48 2.86
C HIS A 143 -15.04 30.65 2.23
N ASP A 144 -16.01 31.22 2.94
CA ASP A 144 -16.80 32.36 2.46
C ASP A 144 -15.90 33.59 2.20
N SER A 145 -14.91 33.84 3.06
CA SER A 145 -13.94 34.92 2.88
C SER A 145 -13.02 34.69 1.67
N LEU A 146 -12.55 33.46 1.46
CA LEU A 146 -11.71 33.11 0.31
C LEU A 146 -12.48 33.22 -1.01
N LEU A 147 -13.70 32.67 -1.06
CA LEU A 147 -14.56 32.72 -2.25
C LEU A 147 -14.87 34.17 -2.65
N LEU A 148 -15.18 35.03 -1.68
CA LEU A 148 -15.47 36.44 -1.93
C LEU A 148 -14.25 37.24 -2.39
N LYS A 149 -13.04 36.88 -1.93
CA LYS A 149 -11.80 37.59 -2.30
C LYS A 149 -11.21 37.14 -3.63
N LEU A 150 -11.30 35.86 -3.94
CA LEU A 150 -10.65 35.28 -5.12
C LEU A 150 -11.53 35.37 -6.38
N ASP A 151 -12.81 35.74 -6.26
CA ASP A 151 -13.81 35.68 -7.35
C ASP A 151 -13.80 34.31 -8.07
N ILE A 152 -13.41 33.28 -7.31
CA ILE A 152 -13.23 31.93 -7.83
C ILE A 152 -14.60 31.25 -7.78
N THR A 153 -15.20 31.08 -8.95
CA THR A 153 -16.37 30.22 -9.20
C THR A 153 -16.01 28.74 -9.28
N PHE A 154 -14.78 28.34 -8.90
CA PHE A 154 -14.46 26.92 -8.83
C PHE A 154 -15.27 26.27 -7.71
N HIS A 155 -16.03 25.25 -8.09
CA HIS A 155 -16.58 24.30 -7.13
C HIS A 155 -15.45 23.79 -6.24
N THR A 156 -15.66 23.78 -4.93
CA THR A 156 -14.71 23.24 -3.94
C THR A 156 -14.23 21.83 -4.31
N SER A 157 -15.02 21.08 -5.07
CA SER A 157 -14.67 19.78 -5.65
C SER A 157 -13.42 19.82 -6.55
N SER A 158 -13.25 20.83 -7.41
CA SER A 158 -12.10 20.90 -8.33
C SER A 158 -10.79 21.20 -7.60
N VAL A 159 -10.83 22.07 -6.59
CA VAL A 159 -9.68 22.37 -5.72
C VAL A 159 -9.29 21.14 -4.92
N ASN A 160 -10.26 20.39 -4.40
CA ASN A 160 -10.02 19.14 -3.68
C ASN A 160 -9.39 18.08 -4.57
N PHE A 161 -9.89 17.94 -5.80
CA PHE A 161 -9.32 17.04 -6.79
C PHE A 161 -7.88 17.42 -7.14
N MET A 162 -7.64 18.69 -7.47
CA MET A 162 -6.29 19.18 -7.80
C MET A 162 -5.31 18.97 -6.64
N THR A 163 -5.72 19.29 -5.41
CA THR A 163 -4.90 19.10 -4.21
C THR A 163 -4.54 17.64 -4.03
N SER A 164 -5.52 16.73 -4.11
CA SER A 164 -5.28 15.29 -4.00
C SER A 164 -4.38 14.78 -5.13
N PHE A 165 -4.57 15.28 -6.35
CA PHE A 165 -3.82 14.87 -7.53
C PHE A 165 -2.35 15.25 -7.43
N LEU A 166 -2.08 16.51 -7.11
CA LEU A 166 -0.72 16.99 -6.86
C LEU A 166 -0.08 16.23 -5.70
N LEU A 167 -0.82 16.01 -4.61
CA LEU A 167 -0.33 15.27 -3.45
C LEU A 167 0.04 13.83 -3.82
N SER A 168 -0.70 13.17 -4.70
CA SER A 168 -0.35 11.83 -5.20
C SER A 168 0.94 11.83 -6.02
N GLY A 169 1.15 12.84 -6.87
CA GLY A 169 2.39 13.00 -7.63
C GLY A 169 3.61 13.25 -6.72
N PHE A 170 3.46 14.14 -5.73
CA PHE A 170 4.53 14.42 -4.77
C PHE A 170 4.80 13.23 -3.84
N ALA A 171 3.77 12.53 -3.36
CA ALA A 171 3.93 11.33 -2.54
C ALA A 171 4.66 10.20 -3.29
N LEU A 172 4.43 10.07 -4.60
CA LEU A 172 5.18 9.15 -5.45
C LEU A 172 6.65 9.56 -5.55
N ALA A 173 6.91 10.84 -5.80
CA ALA A 173 8.27 11.38 -5.84
C ALA A 173 8.99 11.23 -4.49
N HIS A 174 8.33 11.51 -3.37
CA HIS A 174 8.83 11.29 -2.02
C HIS A 174 9.17 9.81 -1.79
N THR A 175 8.23 8.91 -2.04
CA THR A 175 8.46 7.46 -1.85
C THR A 175 9.64 6.98 -2.69
N ALA A 176 9.72 7.40 -3.96
CA ALA A 176 10.83 7.03 -4.84
C ALA A 176 12.18 7.59 -4.39
N THR A 177 12.23 8.87 -4.04
CA THR A 177 13.46 9.54 -3.58
C THR A 177 13.96 8.97 -2.26
N CYS A 178 13.09 8.79 -1.27
CA CYS A 178 13.44 8.19 0.02
C CYS A 178 13.86 6.71 -0.12
N THR A 179 13.22 5.94 -1.00
CA THR A 179 13.64 4.55 -1.26
C THR A 179 15.02 4.50 -1.91
N ALA A 180 15.30 5.39 -2.87
CA ALA A 180 16.63 5.50 -3.48
C ALA A 180 17.68 5.94 -2.46
N LEU A 181 17.39 6.94 -1.63
CA LEU A 181 18.29 7.41 -0.56
C LEU A 181 18.55 6.33 0.50
N ALA A 182 17.52 5.57 0.90
CA ALA A 182 17.67 4.44 1.81
C ALA A 182 18.60 3.37 1.22
N TYR A 183 18.45 3.06 -0.07
CA TYR A 183 19.33 2.12 -0.76
C TYR A 183 20.79 2.59 -0.80
N TYR A 184 21.03 3.85 -1.18
CA TYR A 184 22.39 4.40 -1.19
C TYR A 184 23.01 4.48 0.21
N SER A 185 22.23 4.90 1.21
CA SER A 185 22.68 4.95 2.60
C SER A 185 23.02 3.55 3.14
N ALA A 186 22.31 2.52 2.69
CA ALA A 186 22.64 1.15 3.03
C ALA A 186 23.97 0.69 2.41
N GLU A 187 24.18 0.96 1.13
CA GLU A 187 25.43 0.61 0.43
C GLU A 187 26.65 1.26 1.10
N GLU A 188 26.56 2.54 1.49
CA GLU A 188 27.68 3.28 2.06
C GLU A 188 27.98 2.92 3.52
N ASN A 189 26.95 2.63 4.32
CA ASN A 189 27.13 2.11 5.68
C ASN A 189 27.62 0.65 5.70
N GLY A 190 27.81 0.01 4.54
CA GLY A 190 28.17 -1.40 4.43
C GLY A 190 27.04 -2.35 4.86
N TYR A 191 25.80 -1.86 4.94
CA TYR A 191 24.64 -2.71 5.13
C TYR A 191 24.42 -3.52 3.86
N LEU A 192 24.84 -4.78 3.87
CA LEU A 192 24.50 -5.71 2.81
C LEU A 192 22.99 -5.97 2.89
N ILE A 193 22.20 -5.26 2.07
CA ILE A 193 20.78 -5.58 1.86
C ILE A 193 20.73 -6.91 1.10
N ARG A 194 20.68 -8.00 1.87
CA ARG A 194 20.57 -9.35 1.34
C ARG A 194 19.12 -9.81 1.23
N SER A 195 18.91 -10.97 0.59
CA SER A 195 17.59 -11.56 0.30
C SER A 195 16.67 -11.69 1.53
N TYR A 196 17.19 -12.07 2.71
CA TYR A 196 16.34 -12.22 3.90
C TYR A 196 15.76 -10.90 4.40
N HIS A 197 16.42 -9.76 4.18
CA HIS A 197 15.84 -8.47 4.53
C HIS A 197 14.63 -8.18 3.65
N GLY A 198 14.73 -8.48 2.35
CA GLY A 198 13.60 -8.40 1.42
C GLY A 198 12.47 -9.34 1.82
N GLN A 199 12.78 -10.59 2.20
CA GLN A 199 11.79 -11.55 2.73
C GLN A 199 11.11 -11.02 3.99
N LEU A 200 11.87 -10.42 4.92
CA LEU A 200 11.34 -9.86 6.16
C LEU A 200 10.39 -8.69 5.89
N VAL A 201 10.80 -7.75 5.02
CA VAL A 201 9.97 -6.60 4.64
C VAL A 201 8.67 -7.08 3.98
N VAL A 202 8.77 -8.01 3.02
CA VAL A 202 7.57 -8.59 2.38
C VAL A 202 6.70 -9.31 3.40
N GLY A 203 7.29 -10.05 4.34
CA GLY A 203 6.59 -10.73 5.42
C GLY A 203 5.80 -9.77 6.32
N ILE A 204 6.42 -8.68 6.77
CA ILE A 204 5.79 -7.64 7.58
C ILE A 204 4.66 -6.95 6.79
N MET A 205 4.92 -6.55 5.55
CA MET A 205 3.92 -5.92 4.68
C MET A 205 2.73 -6.83 4.37
N MET A 206 2.88 -8.15 4.48
CA MET A 206 1.80 -9.11 4.26
C MET A 206 0.88 -9.27 5.48
N ILE A 207 1.30 -8.85 6.69
CA ILE A 207 0.48 -9.01 7.91
C ILE A 207 -0.85 -8.24 7.81
N PRO A 208 -0.88 -6.93 7.46
CA PRO A 208 -2.13 -6.21 7.30
C PRO A 208 -3.03 -6.83 6.22
N ALA A 209 -2.44 -7.25 5.09
CA ALA A 209 -3.17 -7.94 4.02
C ALA A 209 -3.80 -9.25 4.51
N ALA A 210 -3.08 -10.02 5.32
CA ALA A 210 -3.56 -11.27 5.90
C ALA A 210 -4.74 -11.05 6.87
N LEU A 211 -4.71 -9.97 7.66
CA LEU A 211 -5.81 -9.58 8.53
C LEU A 211 -7.04 -9.15 7.71
N LEU A 212 -6.85 -8.31 6.70
CA LEU A 212 -7.92 -7.88 5.81
C LEU A 212 -8.52 -9.07 5.03
N HIS A 213 -7.70 -10.01 4.60
CA HIS A 213 -8.15 -11.23 3.92
C HIS A 213 -9.15 -12.03 4.76
N ARG A 214 -8.91 -12.07 6.08
CA ARG A 214 -9.83 -12.69 7.04
C ARG A 214 -11.08 -11.83 7.27
N PHE A 215 -10.91 -10.53 7.52
CA PHE A 215 -12.03 -9.64 7.86
C PHE A 215 -13.03 -9.46 6.72
N TYR A 216 -12.58 -9.58 5.47
CA TYR A 216 -13.42 -9.45 4.28
C TYR A 216 -13.78 -10.80 3.64
N CYS A 217 -13.66 -11.92 4.37
CA CYS A 217 -14.10 -13.25 3.93
C CYS A 217 -13.56 -13.65 2.53
N CYS A 218 -12.28 -13.36 2.26
CA CYS A 218 -11.66 -13.69 0.99
C CYS A 218 -11.61 -15.22 0.76
N THR A 219 -11.31 -15.65 -0.47
CA THR A 219 -11.29 -17.08 -0.81
C THR A 219 -10.29 -17.85 0.07
N TYR A 220 -10.75 -18.96 0.67
CA TYR A 220 -9.98 -19.76 1.64
C TYR A 220 -9.57 -19.03 2.93
N PHE A 221 -10.28 -17.98 3.36
CA PHE A 221 -9.95 -17.24 4.60
C PHE A 221 -9.86 -18.13 5.86
N TYR A 222 -10.62 -19.23 5.90
CA TYR A 222 -10.67 -20.16 7.03
C TYR A 222 -9.39 -21.00 7.19
N LEU A 223 -8.57 -21.13 6.14
CA LEU A 223 -7.27 -21.80 6.20
C LEU A 223 -6.14 -20.87 6.66
N TRP A 224 -6.41 -19.58 6.87
CA TRP A 224 -5.41 -18.59 7.25
C TRP A 224 -4.14 -18.59 6.36
N PRO A 225 -4.26 -18.76 5.02
CA PRO A 225 -3.11 -19.02 4.17
C PRO A 225 -2.06 -17.90 4.27
N ALA A 226 -2.50 -16.65 4.16
CA ALA A 226 -1.62 -15.49 4.24
C ALA A 226 -0.91 -15.36 5.61
N VAL A 227 -1.57 -15.70 6.72
CA VAL A 227 -0.95 -15.68 8.05
C VAL A 227 0.10 -16.78 8.17
N PHE A 228 -0.21 -18.00 7.69
CA PHE A 228 0.76 -19.09 7.67
C PHE A 228 1.99 -18.75 6.84
N VAL A 229 1.80 -18.16 5.66
CA VAL A 229 2.93 -17.72 4.83
C VAL A 229 3.72 -16.63 5.56
N ALA A 230 3.07 -15.64 6.18
CA ALA A 230 3.75 -14.57 6.91
C ALA A 230 4.60 -15.12 8.06
N LEU A 231 4.05 -16.02 8.89
CA LEU A 231 4.80 -16.68 9.95
C LEU A 231 5.96 -17.52 9.40
N TYR A 232 5.74 -18.22 8.29
CA TYR A 232 6.78 -18.97 7.63
C TYR A 232 7.90 -18.06 7.09
N THR A 233 7.59 -16.89 6.53
CA THR A 233 8.61 -15.93 6.08
C THR A 233 9.50 -15.46 7.23
N VAL A 234 8.92 -15.18 8.41
CA VAL A 234 9.67 -14.80 9.60
C VAL A 234 10.60 -15.95 10.03
N PHE A 235 10.08 -17.18 10.05
CA PHE A 235 10.88 -18.38 10.33
C PHE A 235 12.03 -18.56 9.33
N GLN A 236 11.78 -18.38 8.03
CA GLN A 236 12.82 -18.43 6.99
C GLN A 236 13.88 -17.36 7.21
N CYS A 237 13.49 -16.14 7.58
CA CYS A 237 14.42 -15.05 7.87
C CYS A 237 15.31 -15.40 9.05
N ILE A 238 14.74 -15.89 10.15
CA ILE A 238 15.48 -16.28 11.36
C ILE A 238 16.49 -17.39 11.03
N ILE A 239 16.09 -18.42 10.28
CA ILE A 239 16.99 -19.52 9.90
C ILE A 239 18.10 -19.01 8.98
N THR A 240 17.76 -18.26 7.93
CA THR A 240 18.73 -17.78 6.95
C THR A 240 19.74 -16.84 7.61
N TRP A 241 19.29 -16.02 8.57
CA TRP A 241 20.14 -15.17 9.38
C TRP A 241 21.05 -16.00 10.31
N LYS A 242 20.48 -16.92 11.11
CA LYS A 242 21.22 -17.73 12.09
C LYS A 242 22.35 -18.57 11.45
N TYR A 243 22.12 -19.10 10.26
CA TYR A 243 23.09 -19.96 9.57
C TYR A 243 23.94 -19.23 8.52
N HIS A 244 23.90 -17.89 8.49
CA HIS A 244 24.72 -17.07 7.58
C HIS A 244 24.77 -17.59 6.13
N TYR A 245 23.63 -18.00 5.56
CA TYR A 245 23.50 -18.53 4.18
C TYR A 245 24.13 -19.88 3.86
N ARG A 246 24.61 -20.59 4.87
CA ARG A 246 25.32 -21.85 4.66
C ARG A 246 24.48 -23.03 5.08
N GLY A 247 24.60 -24.10 4.30
CA GLY A 247 24.07 -25.41 4.64
C GLY A 247 22.76 -25.79 3.95
N LYS A 248 22.58 -27.11 3.86
CA LYS A 248 21.46 -27.75 3.15
C LYS A 248 20.08 -27.35 3.71
N PHE A 249 19.99 -27.12 5.03
CA PHE A 249 18.75 -26.74 5.69
C PHE A 249 18.23 -25.35 5.28
N VAL A 250 19.11 -24.35 5.13
CA VAL A 250 18.74 -23.01 4.66
C VAL A 250 18.24 -23.06 3.22
N ARG A 251 18.92 -23.84 2.37
CA ARG A 251 18.48 -24.05 0.99
C ARG A 251 17.11 -24.72 0.92
N LEU A 252 16.90 -25.78 1.70
CA LEU A 252 15.62 -26.49 1.78
C LEU A 252 14.49 -25.58 2.27
N ALA A 253 14.73 -24.78 3.32
CA ALA A 253 13.75 -23.81 3.82
C ALA A 253 13.39 -22.77 2.75
N ASN A 254 14.36 -22.28 1.98
CA ASN A 254 14.10 -21.34 0.89
C ASN A 254 13.32 -21.97 -0.29
N ILE A 255 13.61 -23.23 -0.66
CA ILE A 255 12.84 -23.97 -1.66
C ILE A 255 11.40 -24.20 -1.19
N PHE A 256 11.21 -24.58 0.08
CA PHE A 256 9.86 -24.81 0.61
C PHE A 256 9.06 -23.50 0.66
N GLY A 257 9.67 -22.38 1.04
CA GLY A 257 8.97 -21.10 1.00
C GLY A 257 8.72 -20.56 -0.39
N SER A 258 9.56 -20.86 -1.40
CA SER A 258 9.19 -20.56 -2.78
C SER A 258 7.96 -21.37 -3.20
N GLY A 259 7.86 -22.64 -2.77
CA GLY A 259 6.67 -23.47 -2.96
C GLY A 259 5.41 -22.90 -2.29
N ILE A 260 5.52 -22.52 -1.01
CA ILE A 260 4.41 -21.88 -0.27
C ILE A 260 4.01 -20.55 -0.91
N ALA A 261 4.99 -19.73 -1.33
CA ALA A 261 4.72 -18.47 -2.00
C ALA A 261 3.94 -18.68 -3.31
N MET A 262 4.32 -19.66 -4.12
CA MET A 262 3.57 -20.02 -5.33
C MET A 262 2.15 -20.52 -5.01
N ALA A 263 1.99 -21.33 -3.95
CA ALA A 263 0.66 -21.76 -3.51
C ALA A 263 -0.21 -20.57 -3.08
N LEU A 264 0.35 -19.58 -2.37
CA LEU A 264 -0.36 -18.35 -2.00
C LEU A 264 -0.73 -17.52 -3.24
N ALA A 265 0.18 -17.37 -4.19
CA ALA A 265 -0.10 -16.68 -5.45
C ALA A 265 -1.24 -17.35 -6.23
N ALA A 266 -1.27 -18.69 -6.28
CA ALA A 266 -2.35 -19.46 -6.90
C ALA A 266 -3.69 -19.32 -6.16
N MET A 267 -3.67 -19.33 -4.82
CA MET A 267 -4.88 -19.09 -4.02
C MET A 267 -5.41 -17.67 -4.22
N ALA A 268 -4.53 -16.66 -4.24
CA ALA A 268 -4.91 -15.27 -4.45
C ALA A 268 -5.47 -15.02 -5.86
N SER A 269 -4.86 -15.62 -6.90
CA SER A 269 -5.37 -15.51 -8.27
C SER A 269 -6.72 -16.20 -8.44
N PHE A 270 -6.90 -17.38 -7.85
CA PHE A 270 -8.21 -18.04 -7.79
C PHE A 270 -9.21 -17.21 -6.99
N GLY A 271 -8.77 -16.53 -5.93
CA GLY A 271 -9.58 -15.59 -5.15
C GLY A 271 -10.11 -14.44 -5.99
N MET A 272 -9.24 -13.76 -6.74
CA MET A 272 -9.63 -12.72 -7.69
C MET A 272 -10.64 -13.25 -8.71
N PHE A 273 -10.37 -14.42 -9.31
CA PHE A 273 -11.29 -15.05 -10.25
C PHE A 273 -12.68 -15.32 -9.66
N CYS A 274 -12.75 -15.87 -8.45
CA CYS A 274 -14.01 -16.08 -7.72
C CYS A 274 -14.77 -14.77 -7.47
N THR A 275 -14.07 -13.70 -7.10
CA THR A 275 -14.72 -12.40 -6.89
C THR A 275 -15.22 -11.81 -8.20
N PHE A 276 -14.45 -11.84 -9.29
CA PHE A 276 -14.91 -11.32 -10.59
C PHE A 276 -16.08 -12.12 -11.18
N THR A 277 -16.02 -13.45 -11.13
CA THR A 277 -17.08 -14.31 -11.66
C THR A 277 -18.39 -14.16 -10.89
N ARG A 278 -18.33 -13.86 -9.58
CA ARG A 278 -19.51 -13.53 -8.78
C ARG A 278 -20.25 -12.28 -9.29
N PHE A 279 -19.54 -11.31 -9.87
CA PHE A 279 -20.15 -10.10 -10.45
C PHE A 279 -20.66 -10.32 -11.87
N SER A 280 -19.99 -11.17 -12.67
CA SER A 280 -20.33 -11.32 -14.08
C SER A 280 -21.35 -12.43 -14.36
N MET A 281 -21.43 -13.46 -13.53
CA MET A 281 -22.19 -14.68 -13.83
C MET A 281 -22.96 -15.21 -12.62
N ASN A 282 -24.24 -15.57 -12.82
CA ASN A 282 -25.09 -16.16 -11.78
C ASN A 282 -24.70 -17.61 -11.42
N ARG A 283 -24.15 -18.37 -12.38
CA ARG A 283 -23.70 -19.76 -12.18
C ARG A 283 -22.47 -20.07 -13.03
N PHE A 284 -21.50 -20.76 -12.43
CA PHE A 284 -20.29 -21.24 -13.11
C PHE A 284 -19.80 -22.55 -12.44
N PRO A 285 -19.10 -23.45 -13.17
CA PRO A 285 -18.79 -24.80 -12.69
C PRO A 285 -17.99 -24.85 -11.38
N PHE A 286 -17.17 -23.83 -11.12
CA PHE A 286 -16.34 -23.75 -9.91
C PHE A 286 -16.99 -22.96 -8.76
N GLN A 287 -18.25 -22.55 -8.88
CA GLN A 287 -18.93 -21.73 -7.87
C GLN A 287 -18.93 -22.38 -6.49
N ARG A 288 -19.07 -23.71 -6.42
CA ARG A 288 -19.03 -24.46 -5.16
C ARG A 288 -17.70 -24.27 -4.41
N HIS A 289 -16.58 -24.15 -5.12
CA HIS A 289 -15.25 -23.98 -4.51
C HIS A 289 -15.08 -22.57 -3.95
N CYS A 290 -15.62 -21.55 -4.61
CA CYS A 290 -15.56 -20.16 -4.13
C CYS A 290 -16.28 -19.93 -2.79
N TYR A 291 -17.26 -20.77 -2.44
CA TYR A 291 -18.02 -20.69 -1.18
C TYR A 291 -17.75 -21.86 -0.22
N SER A 292 -16.67 -22.64 -0.42
CA SER A 292 -16.39 -23.81 0.41
C SER A 292 -15.49 -23.47 1.60
N PRO A 293 -15.87 -23.74 2.86
CA PRO A 293 -17.11 -24.37 3.32
C PRO A 293 -18.25 -23.35 3.54
N SER A 294 -19.46 -23.69 3.08
CA SER A 294 -20.60 -22.75 3.00
C SER A 294 -20.97 -22.11 4.33
N LEU A 295 -20.97 -22.88 5.42
CA LEU A 295 -21.33 -22.40 6.75
C LEU A 295 -20.38 -21.30 7.24
N ALA A 296 -19.07 -21.46 7.02
CA ALA A 296 -18.08 -20.47 7.44
C ALA A 296 -18.22 -19.16 6.65
N TYR A 297 -18.47 -19.26 5.35
CA TYR A 297 -18.71 -18.10 4.50
C TYR A 297 -19.99 -17.36 4.91
N GLN A 298 -21.10 -18.08 5.14
CA GLN A 298 -22.35 -17.48 5.59
C GLN A 298 -22.20 -16.76 6.93
N TYR A 299 -21.49 -17.37 7.88
CA TYR A 299 -21.20 -16.73 9.15
C TYR A 299 -20.35 -15.46 8.97
N CYS A 300 -19.29 -15.54 8.18
CA CYS A 300 -18.39 -14.41 7.95
C CYS A 300 -19.11 -13.23 7.27
N TYR A 301 -19.89 -13.49 6.20
CA TYR A 301 -20.69 -12.46 5.56
C TYR A 301 -21.74 -11.85 6.49
N ARG A 302 -22.39 -12.67 7.32
CA ARG A 302 -23.31 -12.16 8.35
C ARG A 302 -22.61 -11.19 9.31
N VAL A 303 -21.39 -11.49 9.74
CA VAL A 303 -20.61 -10.60 10.61
C VAL A 303 -20.29 -9.27 9.91
N ILE A 304 -19.98 -9.31 8.61
CA ILE A 304 -19.77 -8.09 7.81
C ILE A 304 -21.06 -7.27 7.76
N ASP A 305 -22.20 -7.88 7.43
CA ASP A 305 -23.48 -7.17 7.29
C ASP A 305 -23.91 -6.47 8.59
N PHE A 306 -23.51 -7.00 9.75
CA PHE A 306 -23.80 -6.40 11.07
C PHE A 306 -22.72 -5.43 11.59
N ARG A 307 -21.62 -5.24 10.87
CA ARG A 307 -20.58 -4.29 11.27
C ARG A 307 -20.97 -2.87 10.85
N SER A 308 -20.83 -1.88 11.72
CA SER A 308 -20.96 -0.48 11.30
C SER A 308 -19.84 -0.12 10.31
N PRO A 309 -20.14 0.49 9.14
CA PRO A 309 -21.42 1.14 8.79
C PRO A 309 -22.41 0.31 7.95
N TYR A 310 -22.13 -0.96 7.68
CA TYR A 310 -22.93 -1.81 6.78
C TYR A 310 -24.38 -2.02 7.19
N THR A 311 -24.69 -1.85 8.47
CA THR A 311 -26.06 -1.90 9.00
C THR A 311 -26.98 -0.84 8.40
N GLU A 312 -26.44 0.32 8.01
CA GLU A 312 -27.20 1.44 7.45
C GLU A 312 -27.22 1.45 5.91
N TRP A 313 -26.48 0.53 5.29
CA TRP A 313 -26.27 0.53 3.85
C TRP A 313 -27.20 -0.44 3.14
N ARG A 314 -27.52 -0.12 1.88
CA ARG A 314 -28.19 -1.11 1.01
C ARG A 314 -27.23 -2.25 0.72
N ARG A 315 -27.75 -3.48 0.72
CA ARG A 315 -26.96 -4.70 0.47
C ARG A 315 -26.12 -4.65 -0.80
N GLU A 316 -26.60 -3.98 -1.84
CA GLU A 316 -25.88 -3.81 -3.11
C GLU A 316 -24.54 -3.09 -2.95
N TYR A 317 -24.52 -1.98 -2.20
CA TYR A 317 -23.27 -1.24 -1.90
C TYR A 317 -22.33 -2.06 -1.02
N VAL A 318 -22.86 -2.80 -0.04
CA VAL A 318 -22.07 -3.69 0.81
C VAL A 318 -21.38 -4.76 -0.04
N VAL A 319 -22.12 -5.43 -0.92
CA VAL A 319 -21.56 -6.47 -1.80
C VAL A 319 -20.51 -5.91 -2.74
N ALA A 320 -20.75 -4.73 -3.34
CA ALA A 320 -19.82 -4.08 -4.26
C ALA A 320 -18.53 -3.54 -3.60
N GLU A 321 -18.63 -2.97 -2.38
CA GLU A 321 -17.44 -2.53 -1.64
C GLU A 321 -16.65 -3.76 -1.15
N THR A 322 -17.32 -4.73 -0.54
CA THR A 322 -16.65 -5.92 0.01
C THR A 322 -15.89 -6.66 -1.09
N SER A 323 -16.44 -6.77 -2.30
CA SER A 323 -15.74 -7.35 -3.43
C SER A 323 -14.57 -6.51 -3.93
N ALA A 324 -14.70 -5.18 -3.96
CA ALA A 324 -13.60 -4.30 -4.33
C ALA A 324 -12.40 -4.51 -3.39
N VAL A 325 -12.68 -4.55 -2.08
CA VAL A 325 -11.69 -4.82 -1.05
C VAL A 325 -11.10 -6.23 -1.20
N GLN A 326 -11.92 -7.25 -1.46
CA GLN A 326 -11.44 -8.61 -1.73
C GLN A 326 -10.47 -8.67 -2.92
N VAL A 327 -10.78 -7.99 -4.03
CA VAL A 327 -9.89 -7.93 -5.20
C VAL A 327 -8.58 -7.24 -4.83
N LEU A 328 -8.64 -6.09 -4.15
CA LEU A 328 -7.45 -5.34 -3.73
C LEU A 328 -6.56 -6.16 -2.78
N VAL A 329 -7.16 -6.84 -1.80
CA VAL A 329 -6.43 -7.69 -0.85
C VAL A 329 -5.80 -8.89 -1.55
N ASN A 330 -6.50 -9.56 -2.45
CA ASN A 330 -5.92 -10.66 -3.22
C ASN A 330 -4.82 -10.18 -4.17
N LEU A 331 -4.97 -9.02 -4.79
CA LEU A 331 -3.93 -8.41 -5.63
C LEU A 331 -2.68 -8.10 -4.79
N TRP A 332 -2.85 -7.52 -3.61
CA TRP A 332 -1.75 -7.28 -2.67
C TRP A 332 -1.06 -8.59 -2.29
N LEU A 333 -1.81 -9.60 -1.84
CA LEU A 333 -1.25 -10.91 -1.51
C LEU A 333 -0.52 -11.56 -2.69
N PHE A 334 -1.05 -11.41 -3.91
CA PHE A 334 -0.41 -11.91 -5.12
C PHE A 334 0.95 -11.23 -5.37
N ILE A 335 1.02 -9.90 -5.31
CA ILE A 335 2.26 -9.14 -5.47
C ILE A 335 3.28 -9.51 -4.39
N SER A 336 2.84 -9.59 -3.13
CA SER A 336 3.68 -10.04 -2.02
C SER A 336 4.18 -11.48 -2.21
N ALA A 337 3.32 -12.39 -2.66
CA ALA A 337 3.68 -13.78 -2.92
C ALA A 337 4.72 -13.90 -4.05
N VAL A 338 4.55 -13.18 -5.16
CA VAL A 338 5.52 -13.16 -6.28
C VAL A 338 6.86 -12.58 -5.83
N SER A 339 6.83 -11.54 -4.97
CA SER A 339 8.03 -10.92 -4.42
C SER A 339 8.77 -11.91 -3.49
N LEU A 340 8.03 -12.57 -2.60
CA LEU A 340 8.56 -13.60 -1.70
C LEU A 340 9.13 -14.79 -2.47
N PHE A 341 8.45 -15.25 -3.52
CA PHE A 341 8.95 -16.29 -4.42
C PHE A 341 10.31 -15.89 -5.01
N SER A 342 10.40 -14.68 -5.57
CA SER A 342 11.63 -14.17 -6.19
C SER A 342 12.79 -14.09 -5.19
N PHE A 343 12.55 -13.55 -3.99
CA PHE A 343 13.59 -13.48 -2.95
C PHE A 343 14.00 -14.86 -2.43
N SER A 344 13.05 -15.76 -2.23
CA SER A 344 13.31 -17.12 -1.73
C SER A 344 14.07 -17.95 -2.76
N LEU A 345 13.71 -17.85 -4.04
CA LEU A 345 14.41 -18.53 -5.11
C LEU A 345 15.84 -17.99 -5.28
N LYS A 346 16.01 -16.66 -5.27
CA LYS A 346 17.34 -16.03 -5.25
C LYS A 346 18.17 -16.55 -4.09
N SER A 347 17.60 -16.57 -2.88
CA SER A 347 18.26 -17.07 -1.68
C SER A 347 18.68 -18.54 -1.82
N ALA A 348 17.79 -19.41 -2.32
CA ALA A 348 18.04 -20.84 -2.52
C ALA A 348 19.16 -21.15 -3.53
N PHE A 349 19.35 -20.29 -4.54
CA PHE A 349 20.43 -20.42 -5.50
C PHE A 349 21.76 -19.82 -5.01
N THR A 350 21.69 -18.78 -4.19
CA THR A 350 22.91 -18.14 -3.63
C THR A 350 23.46 -18.83 -2.38
N THR A 351 22.69 -19.70 -1.72
CA THR A 351 23.18 -20.43 -0.54
C THR A 351 24.29 -21.41 -0.91
N GLU A 352 25.46 -21.26 -0.29
CA GLU A 352 26.57 -22.20 -0.41
C GLU A 352 26.20 -23.54 0.26
N ILE A 353 26.21 -24.62 -0.52
CA ILE A 353 25.85 -25.96 -0.03
C ILE A 353 27.02 -26.64 0.67
N LEU A 354 28.25 -26.28 0.29
CA LEU A 354 29.46 -27.03 0.62
C LEU A 354 30.57 -26.09 1.11
N ALA A 355 30.84 -26.10 2.42
CA ALA A 355 32.09 -25.60 2.94
C ALA A 355 33.19 -26.62 2.58
N GLY A 356 34.10 -26.30 1.65
CA GLY A 356 35.36 -27.04 1.50
C GLY A 356 35.62 -27.85 0.22
N TYR A 357 35.03 -27.51 -0.94
CA TYR A 357 35.39 -28.19 -2.21
C TYR A 357 35.67 -27.26 -3.40
N LEU A 358 35.92 -25.98 -3.15
CA LEU A 358 36.88 -25.29 -3.99
C LEU A 358 38.24 -25.66 -3.40
N PRO A 359 39.03 -26.56 -4.01
CA PRO A 359 40.41 -26.69 -3.60
C PRO A 359 41.00 -25.30 -3.79
N THR A 360 41.39 -24.67 -2.68
CA THR A 360 42.43 -23.65 -2.72
C THR A 360 43.53 -24.26 -3.56
N GLN A 361 43.70 -23.75 -4.78
CA GLN A 361 44.90 -23.98 -5.57
C GLN A 361 46.05 -23.51 -4.69
N SER A 362 46.64 -24.45 -3.96
CA SER A 362 48.00 -24.36 -3.46
C SER A 362 48.88 -24.41 -4.69
N ILE A 363 49.06 -23.28 -5.36
CA ILE A 363 50.22 -23.06 -6.20
C ILE A 363 51.22 -22.40 -5.26
N SER A 364 51.99 -23.27 -4.61
CA SER A 364 53.33 -22.96 -4.12
C SER A 364 54.22 -22.49 -5.25
#